data_AF-A0A317HG38-F1
#
_entry.id   AF-A0A317HG38-F1
#
_cell.length_a   1.000
_cell.length_b   1.000
_cell.length_c   1.000
_cell.angle_alpha   90.00
_cell.angle_beta   90.00
_cell.angle_gamma   90.00
#
_symmetry.space_group_name_H-M   'P 1'
#
loop_
_entity.id
_entity.type
_entity.pdbx_description
1 polymer ?
#
loop_
_entity_poly.entity_id
_entity_poly.type
_entity_poly.pdbx_seq_one_letter_code
_entity_poly.pdbx_strand_id
1 'polypeptide(L)'
;MSIPKIVDIKHLELLKDEQREEARRIVREEILAEQRKEALKQLKDVYRAEERAQLEPAYEQVRIVIDVPAASDGLLIDGRKYHHGDVVEVPDHMARSMREMMQNAWFAETLAGNPNMKNYIPPRIDSFSAREVGVSIHSRSARTLPRV
;
A
#
# COMPACT_ATOMS: atom_id res chain seq x y z
N MET A 1 -3.70 -30.46 -11.62
CA MET A 1 -2.59 -31.43 -11.72
C MET A 1 -3.03 -32.50 -12.70
N SER A 2 -2.43 -32.55 -13.90
CA SER A 2 -2.75 -33.55 -14.92
C SER A 2 -2.05 -34.86 -14.55
N ILE A 3 -2.81 -35.95 -14.43
CA ILE A 3 -2.27 -37.28 -14.17
C ILE A 3 -1.47 -37.70 -15.41
N PRO A 4 -0.19 -38.11 -15.31
CA PRO A 4 0.54 -38.58 -16.46
C PRO A 4 -0.17 -39.81 -17.03
N LYS A 5 -0.56 -39.75 -18.31
CA LYS A 5 -1.08 -40.93 -19.02
C LYS A 5 0.00 -42.01 -18.98
N ILE A 6 -0.32 -43.15 -18.40
CA ILE A 6 0.56 -44.32 -18.35
C ILE A 6 0.79 -44.74 -19.81
N VAL A 7 1.99 -44.51 -20.33
CA VAL A 7 2.38 -44.93 -21.67
C VAL A 7 2.74 -46.41 -21.61
N ASP A 8 2.16 -47.22 -22.49
CA ASP A 8 2.47 -48.64 -22.58
C ASP A 8 3.96 -48.86 -22.89
N ILE A 9 4.65 -49.52 -21.94
CA ILE A 9 6.09 -49.77 -21.95
C ILE A 9 6.55 -50.47 -23.25
N LYS A 10 5.67 -51.29 -23.84
CA LYS A 10 5.91 -52.03 -25.08
C LYS A 10 6.19 -51.15 -26.31
N HIS A 11 5.65 -49.93 -26.34
CA HIS A 11 5.88 -49.03 -27.47
C HIS A 11 7.21 -48.26 -27.37
N LEU A 12 7.73 -48.11 -26.16
CA LEU A 12 9.00 -47.41 -25.91
C LEU A 12 10.23 -48.24 -26.32
N GLU A 13 10.12 -49.57 -26.31
CA GLU A 13 11.18 -50.51 -26.73
C GLU A 13 11.44 -50.49 -28.24
N LEU A 14 10.51 -49.96 -29.04
CA LEU A 14 10.64 -49.83 -30.50
C LEU A 14 11.50 -48.63 -30.94
N LEU A 15 11.79 -47.69 -30.03
CA LEU A 15 12.60 -46.50 -30.31
C LEU A 15 14.09 -46.78 -30.07
N LYS A 16 14.93 -46.37 -31.02
CA LYS A 16 16.39 -46.40 -30.87
C LYS A 16 16.83 -45.43 -29.77
N ASP A 17 17.95 -45.72 -29.11
CA ASP A 17 18.45 -44.89 -28.00
C ASP A 17 18.73 -43.44 -28.42
N GLU A 18 19.16 -43.20 -29.66
CA GLU A 18 19.35 -41.86 -30.23
C GLU A 18 18.04 -41.04 -30.24
N GLN A 19 16.91 -41.65 -30.62
CA GLN A 19 15.61 -40.98 -30.66
C GLN A 19 15.08 -40.65 -29.26
N ARG A 20 15.46 -41.45 -28.26
CA ARG A 20 15.12 -41.20 -26.85
C ARG A 20 15.90 -40.00 -26.29
N GLU A 21 17.15 -39.82 -26.69
CA GLU A 21 17.96 -38.66 -26.28
C GLU A 21 17.46 -37.36 -26.92
N GLU A 22 17.10 -37.39 -28.20
CA GLU A 22 16.48 -36.25 -28.87
C GLU A 22 15.15 -35.85 -28.22
N ALA A 23 14.28 -36.82 -27.93
CA ALA A 23 13.03 -36.57 -27.22
C ALA A 23 13.27 -35.95 -25.83
N ARG A 24 14.28 -36.43 -25.09
CA ARG A 24 14.67 -35.83 -23.80
C ARG A 24 15.16 -34.39 -23.96
N ARG A 25 15.90 -34.08 -25.02
CA ARG A 25 16.37 -32.70 -25.28
C ARG A 25 15.18 -31.77 -25.56
N ILE A 26 14.26 -32.18 -26.42
CA ILE A 26 13.05 -31.41 -26.77
C ILE A 26 12.22 -31.12 -25.51
N VAL A 27 11.96 -32.15 -24.69
CA VAL A 27 11.19 -31.99 -23.45
C VAL A 27 11.89 -31.02 -22.47
N ARG A 28 13.22 -31.05 -22.36
CA ARG A 28 13.96 -30.09 -21.52
C ARG A 28 13.81 -28.65 -22.03
N GLU A 29 13.88 -28.44 -23.34
CA GLU A 29 13.71 -27.11 -23.93
C GLU A 29 12.29 -26.58 -23.71
N GLU A 30 11.28 -27.44 -23.82
CA GLU A 30 9.88 -27.09 -23.51
C GLU A 30 9.70 -26.69 -22.04
N ILE A 31 10.21 -27.50 -21.10
CA ILE A 31 10.15 -27.18 -19.67
C ILE A 31 10.84 -25.85 -19.36
N LEU A 32 12.02 -25.60 -19.94
CA LEU A 32 12.73 -24.34 -19.77
C LEU A 32 11.96 -23.16 -20.36
N ALA A 33 11.29 -23.34 -21.49
CA ALA A 33 10.46 -22.32 -22.10
C ALA A 33 9.22 -22.00 -21.25
N GLU A 34 8.59 -23.00 -20.65
CA GLU A 34 7.49 -22.82 -19.69
C GLU A 34 7.95 -22.06 -18.45
N GLN A 35 9.07 -22.46 -17.83
CA GLN A 35 9.63 -21.77 -16.67
C GLN A 35 9.96 -20.31 -16.98
N ARG A 36 10.51 -20.01 -18.16
CA ARG A 36 10.78 -18.63 -18.60
C ARG A 36 9.49 -17.82 -18.75
N LYS A 37 8.42 -18.42 -19.30
CA LYS A 37 7.12 -17.75 -19.44
C LYS A 37 6.51 -17.46 -18.07
N GLU A 38 6.60 -18.39 -17.13
CA GLU A 38 6.12 -18.20 -15.76
C GLU A 38 6.90 -17.12 -15.01
N ALA A 39 8.24 -17.14 -15.09
CA ALA A 39 9.09 -16.11 -14.50
C ALA A 39 8.78 -14.72 -15.08
N LEU A 40 8.58 -14.62 -16.40
CA LEU A 40 8.20 -13.37 -17.05
C LEU A 40 6.81 -12.89 -16.62
N LYS A 41 5.86 -13.81 -16.39
CA LYS A 41 4.54 -13.48 -15.87
C LYS A 41 4.64 -12.90 -14.45
N GLN A 42 5.39 -13.55 -13.57
CA GLN A 42 5.62 -13.08 -12.20
C GLN A 42 6.27 -11.69 -12.19
N LEU A 43 7.30 -11.48 -13.04
CA LEU A 43 7.97 -10.19 -13.20
C LEU A 43 7.01 -9.09 -13.65
N LYS A 44 6.14 -9.39 -14.64
CA LYS A 44 5.11 -8.45 -15.10
C LYS A 44 4.10 -8.08 -14.02
N ASP A 45 3.73 -9.03 -13.17
CA ASP A 45 2.78 -8.78 -12.08
C ASP A 45 3.41 -7.90 -10.99
N VAL A 46 4.71 -8.05 -10.70
CA VAL A 46 5.46 -7.13 -9.83
C VAL A 46 5.49 -5.72 -10.42
N TYR A 47 5.88 -5.55 -11.68
CA TYR A 47 5.90 -4.23 -12.31
C TYR A 47 4.51 -3.58 -12.38
N ARG A 48 3.44 -4.36 -12.61
CA ARG A 48 2.07 -3.83 -12.53
C ARG A 48 1.72 -3.32 -11.14
N ALA A 49 2.18 -3.99 -10.08
CA ALA A 49 1.95 -3.53 -8.72
C ALA A 49 2.74 -2.25 -8.42
N GLU A 50 3.99 -2.15 -8.88
CA GLU A 50 4.82 -0.94 -8.75
C GLU A 50 4.23 0.24 -9.52
N GLU A 51 3.83 0.03 -10.78
CA GLU A 51 3.19 1.07 -11.60
C GLU A 51 1.86 1.52 -11.00
N ARG A 52 1.03 0.61 -10.48
CA ARG A 52 -0.19 0.98 -9.74
C ARG A 52 0.13 1.80 -8.49
N ALA A 53 1.15 1.41 -7.74
CA ALA A 53 1.57 2.16 -6.56
C ALA A 53 2.09 3.56 -6.91
N GLN A 54 2.77 3.73 -8.05
CA GLN A 54 3.20 5.05 -8.54
C GLN A 54 2.04 5.89 -9.08
N LEU A 55 1.07 5.28 -9.77
CA LEU A 55 -0.08 5.99 -10.33
C LEU A 55 -1.10 6.41 -9.26
N GLU A 56 -1.21 5.66 -8.17
CA GLU A 56 -2.21 5.88 -7.12
C GLU A 56 -1.58 6.13 -5.74
N PRO A 57 -0.86 7.27 -5.54
CA PRO A 57 -0.39 7.68 -4.21
C PRO A 57 -1.53 7.86 -3.19
N ALA A 58 -2.79 7.87 -3.65
CA ALA A 58 -3.98 7.90 -2.83
C ALA A 58 -4.12 6.70 -1.87
N TYR A 59 -3.44 5.57 -2.09
CA TYR A 59 -3.52 4.38 -1.24
C TYR A 59 -2.35 4.21 -0.26
N GLU A 60 -1.45 5.20 -0.16
CA GLU A 60 -0.46 5.20 0.91
C GLU A 60 -1.19 5.18 2.27
N GLN A 61 -0.89 4.16 3.09
CA GLN A 61 -1.49 4.01 4.41
C GLN A 61 -0.78 4.98 5.36
N VAL A 62 -1.55 5.89 5.94
CA VAL A 62 -1.06 6.90 6.89
C VAL A 62 -1.66 6.60 8.25
N ARG A 63 -0.82 6.64 9.27
CA ARG A 63 -1.24 6.53 10.66
C ARG A 63 -1.77 7.87 11.15
N ILE A 64 -3.03 7.91 11.59
CA ILE A 64 -3.69 9.09 12.11
C ILE A 64 -4.17 8.83 13.55
N VAL A 65 -4.03 9.85 14.40
CA VAL A 65 -4.59 9.85 15.76
C VAL A 65 -5.88 10.67 15.73
N ILE A 66 -6.96 10.11 16.24
CA ILE A 66 -8.27 10.75 16.26
C ILE A 66 -8.33 11.72 17.42
N ASP A 67 -8.46 13.01 17.11
CA ASP A 67 -8.53 14.10 18.07
C ASP A 67 -9.82 14.90 17.85
N VAL A 68 -10.87 14.52 18.58
CA VAL A 68 -12.16 15.22 18.60
C VAL A 68 -12.44 15.84 19.99
N PRO A 69 -13.27 16.90 20.07
CA PRO A 69 -13.64 17.51 21.34
C PRO A 69 -14.33 16.55 22.30
N ALA A 70 -14.24 16.80 23.61
CA ALA A 70 -14.82 15.94 24.64
C ALA A 70 -16.35 15.79 24.56
N ALA A 71 -17.05 16.80 24.02
CA ALA A 71 -18.49 16.75 23.80
C ALA A 71 -18.89 16.05 22.49
N SER A 72 -17.92 15.72 21.62
CA SER A 72 -18.16 14.97 20.39
C SER A 72 -18.33 13.48 20.70
N ASP A 73 -19.33 12.87 20.09
CA ASP A 73 -19.59 11.44 20.22
C ASP A 73 -18.53 10.57 19.49
N GLY A 74 -17.77 11.18 18.56
CA GLY A 74 -16.75 10.53 17.74
C GLY A 74 -16.92 10.82 16.25
N LEU A 75 -16.06 10.23 15.41
CA LEU A 75 -16.19 10.27 13.95
C LEU A 75 -16.89 9.00 13.46
N LEU A 76 -17.93 9.14 12.64
CA LEU A 76 -18.60 8.01 11.99
C LEU A 76 -18.22 7.96 10.52
N ILE A 77 -17.51 6.91 10.11
CA ILE A 77 -17.09 6.71 8.72
C ILE A 77 -17.37 5.25 8.33
N ASP A 78 -18.09 5.06 7.23
CA ASP A 78 -18.51 3.75 6.72
C ASP A 78 -19.19 2.85 7.77
N GLY A 79 -19.99 3.47 8.65
CA GLY A 79 -20.69 2.77 9.73
C GLY A 79 -19.79 2.37 10.91
N ARG A 80 -18.48 2.66 10.85
CA ARG A 80 -17.56 2.48 11.96
C ARG A 80 -17.35 3.79 12.71
N LYS A 81 -17.46 3.71 14.03
CA LYS A 81 -17.26 4.84 14.93
C LYS A 81 -15.83 4.84 15.47
N TYR A 82 -15.19 6.00 15.44
CA TYR A 82 -13.85 6.25 15.94
C TYR A 82 -13.90 7.27 17.08
N HIS A 83 -13.25 6.96 18.19
CA HIS A 83 -13.27 7.77 19.40
C HIS A 83 -11.99 8.60 19.54
N HIS A 84 -12.06 9.62 20.39
CA HIS A 84 -10.88 10.41 20.74
C HIS A 84 -9.77 9.52 21.32
N GLY A 85 -8.54 9.70 20.84
CA GLY A 85 -7.35 8.94 21.23
C GLY A 85 -7.12 7.66 20.42
N ASP A 86 -8.07 7.24 19.57
CA ASP A 86 -7.87 6.08 18.70
C ASP A 86 -6.74 6.35 17.70
N VAL A 87 -5.93 5.33 17.45
CA VAL A 87 -4.86 5.39 16.45
C VAL A 87 -5.17 4.39 15.35
N VAL A 88 -5.36 4.89 14.13
CA VAL A 88 -5.82 4.09 12.99
C VAL A 88 -4.90 4.28 11.78
N GLU A 89 -4.76 3.24 10.99
CA GLU A 89 -4.06 3.26 9.71
C GLU A 89 -5.12 3.27 8.61
N VAL A 90 -5.12 4.35 7.82
CA VAL A 90 -6.09 4.57 6.76
C VAL A 90 -5.38 5.11 5.52
N PRO A 91 -5.93 4.95 4.31
CA PRO A 91 -5.40 5.59 3.12
C PRO A 91 -5.30 7.12 3.28
N ASP A 92 -4.30 7.77 2.68
CA ASP A 92 -4.08 9.22 2.84
C ASP A 92 -5.31 10.06 2.46
N HIS A 93 -6.04 9.68 1.41
CA HIS A 93 -7.27 10.39 1.02
C HIS A 93 -8.33 10.36 2.14
N MET A 94 -8.49 9.22 2.81
CA MET A 94 -9.38 9.07 3.96
C MET A 94 -8.84 9.82 5.18
N ALA A 95 -7.52 9.78 5.41
CA ALA A 95 -6.87 10.55 6.47
C ALA A 95 -7.15 12.06 6.34
N ARG A 96 -7.13 12.60 5.12
CA ARG A 96 -7.45 14.02 4.86
C ARG A 96 -8.90 14.35 5.24
N SER A 97 -9.87 13.53 4.83
CA SER A 97 -11.27 13.71 5.22
C SER A 97 -11.46 13.61 6.74
N MET A 98 -10.78 12.67 7.39
CA MET A 98 -10.79 12.56 8.86
C MET A 98 -10.25 13.82 9.53
N ARG A 99 -9.12 14.37 9.05
CA ARG A 99 -8.56 15.64 9.56
C ARG A 99 -9.53 16.81 9.44
N GLU A 100 -10.20 16.93 8.30
CA GLU A 100 -11.21 17.97 8.08
C GLU A 100 -12.39 17.83 9.04
N MET A 101 -12.91 16.62 9.24
CA MET A 101 -13.99 16.37 10.21
C MET A 101 -13.57 16.71 11.64
N MET A 102 -12.34 16.36 12.05
CA MET A 102 -11.79 16.72 13.36
C MET A 102 -11.72 18.24 13.52
N GLN A 103 -11.17 18.94 12.52
CA GLN A 103 -11.09 20.40 12.53
C GLN A 103 -12.46 21.05 12.62
N ASN A 104 -13.44 20.56 11.88
CA ASN A 104 -14.83 21.05 11.92
C ASN A 104 -15.48 20.81 13.29
N ALA A 105 -15.22 19.66 13.92
CA ALA A 105 -15.70 19.38 15.28
C ALA A 105 -15.13 20.39 16.30
N TRP A 106 -13.84 20.68 16.22
CA TRP A 106 -13.20 21.70 17.07
C TRP A 106 -13.68 23.12 16.78
N PHE A 107 -13.94 23.45 15.51
CA PHE A 107 -14.50 24.74 15.14
C PHE A 107 -15.92 24.91 15.69
N ALA A 108 -16.77 23.88 15.59
CA ALA A 108 -18.11 23.87 16.18
C ALA A 108 -18.07 24.03 17.70
N GLU A 109 -17.14 23.34 18.38
CA GLU A 109 -16.91 23.47 19.82
C GLU A 109 -16.53 24.91 20.21
N THR A 110 -15.66 25.54 19.40
CA THR A 110 -15.22 26.92 19.61
C THR A 110 -16.38 27.91 19.47
N LEU A 111 -17.24 27.70 18.46
CA LEU A 111 -18.44 28.53 18.26
C LEU A 111 -19.49 28.32 19.36
N ALA A 112 -19.63 27.09 19.88
CA ALA A 112 -20.53 26.79 20.98
C ALA A 112 -20.10 27.47 22.30
N GLY A 113 -18.85 27.94 22.39
CA GLY A 113 -18.35 28.70 23.53
C GLY A 113 -18.19 27.86 24.79
N ASN A 114 -17.75 26.59 24.65
CA ASN A 114 -17.62 25.69 25.79
C ASN A 114 -16.67 26.30 26.85
N PRO A 115 -17.14 26.51 28.11
CA PRO A 115 -16.31 27.06 29.19
C PRO A 115 -15.06 26.21 29.49
N ASN A 116 -15.09 24.92 29.15
CA ASN A 116 -13.96 24.01 29.36
C ASN A 116 -12.86 24.09 28.30
N MET A 117 -12.99 24.95 27.27
CA MET A 117 -11.92 25.12 26.26
C MET A 117 -10.55 25.49 26.86
N LYS A 118 -10.53 26.11 28.05
CA LYS A 118 -9.30 26.42 28.79
C LYS A 118 -8.48 25.17 29.17
N ASN A 119 -9.12 24.01 29.22
CA ASN A 119 -8.50 22.77 29.70
C ASN A 119 -7.98 21.87 28.57
N TYR A 120 -8.17 22.27 27.30
CA TYR A 120 -7.82 21.44 26.15
C TYR A 120 -6.93 22.18 25.17
N ILE A 121 -6.03 21.44 24.52
CA ILE A 121 -5.18 21.94 23.44
C ILE A 121 -5.81 21.45 22.14
N PRO A 122 -6.33 22.34 21.27
CA PRO A 122 -6.90 21.91 20.01
C PRO A 122 -5.80 21.35 19.07
N PRO A 123 -6.17 20.49 18.11
CA PRO A 123 -5.24 19.99 17.11
C PRO A 123 -4.63 21.14 16.32
N ARG A 124 -3.39 20.95 15.86
CA ARG A 124 -2.75 21.92 14.97
C ARG A 124 -3.61 22.11 13.73
N ILE A 125 -4.03 23.34 13.49
CA ILE A 125 -4.68 23.74 12.25
C ILE A 125 -3.58 23.73 11.18
N ASP A 126 -3.63 22.74 10.29
CA ASP A 126 -2.80 22.74 9.09
C ASP A 126 -3.31 23.88 8.19
N SER A 127 -2.65 25.04 8.27
CA SER A 127 -2.97 26.17 7.41
C SER A 127 -2.49 25.87 6.00
N PHE A 128 -3.38 25.40 5.13
CA PHE A 128 -3.12 25.35 3.68
C PHE A 128 -3.16 26.77 3.11
N SER A 129 -2.18 27.61 3.47
CA SER A 129 -2.03 28.91 2.83
C SER A 129 -1.56 28.67 1.39
N ALA A 130 -2.20 29.33 0.43
CA ALA A 130 -1.86 29.20 -1.00
C ALA A 130 -0.39 29.55 -1.33
N ARG A 131 0.36 30.13 -0.38
CA ARG A 131 1.79 30.43 -0.48
C ARG A 131 2.71 29.22 -0.29
N GLU A 132 2.26 28.16 0.38
CA GLU A 132 3.11 27.01 0.73
C GLU A 132 3.13 25.89 -0.31
N VAL A 133 2.24 25.93 -1.31
CA VAL A 133 2.18 24.96 -2.41
C VAL A 133 3.44 25.01 -3.33
N GLY A 134 4.37 25.95 -3.08
CA GLY A 134 5.59 26.14 -3.87
C GLY A 134 6.92 25.77 -3.19
N VAL A 135 6.94 25.37 -1.92
CA VAL A 135 8.23 25.06 -1.24
C VAL A 135 8.43 23.55 -1.20
N SER A 136 9.02 23.02 -2.27
CA SER A 136 9.49 21.64 -2.32
C SER A 136 10.47 21.39 -1.16
N ILE A 137 10.18 20.35 -0.37
CA ILE A 137 11.00 19.89 0.74
C ILE A 137 12.31 19.32 0.17
N HIS A 138 13.36 20.14 0.18
CA HIS A 138 14.75 19.70 0.08
C HIS A 138 15.42 19.85 1.45
N SER A 139 14.92 19.17 2.48
CA SER A 139 15.67 18.96 3.73
C SER A 139 16.60 17.76 3.56
N ARG A 140 17.67 17.94 2.77
CA ARG A 140 18.81 17.02 2.82
C ARG A 140 19.42 17.12 4.21
N SER A 141 19.19 16.09 5.02
CA SER A 141 19.92 15.79 6.25
C SER A 141 21.42 15.97 6.02
N ALA A 142 22.01 16.99 6.66
CA ALA A 142 23.45 17.19 6.68
C ALA A 142 24.07 16.07 7.54
N ARG A 143 24.44 14.96 6.90
CA ARG A 143 25.37 13.99 7.47
C ARG A 143 26.73 14.67 7.60
N THR A 144 27.07 15.03 8.83
CA THR A 144 28.42 15.31 9.31
C THR A 144 29.33 14.14 8.93
N LEU A 145 30.31 14.39 8.06
CA LEU A 145 31.42 13.46 7.85
C LEU A 145 32.48 13.68 8.94
N PRO A 146 33.10 12.61 9.47
CA PRO A 146 34.18 12.74 10.45
C PRO A 146 35.45 13.31 9.79
N ARG A 147 36.09 14.26 10.47
CA ARG A 147 37.44 14.74 10.12
C ARG A 147 38.46 13.64 10.38
N VAL A 148 39.30 13.37 9.39
CA VAL A 148 40.59 12.66 9.52
C VAL A 148 41.69 13.71 9.53
#